data_AF-A0A6A0HHN3-F1
#
_entry.id   AF-A0A6A0HHN3-F1
#
_cell.length_a   1.000
_cell.length_b   1.000
_cell.length_c   1.000
_cell.angle_alpha   90.00
_cell.angle_beta   90.00
_cell.angle_gamma   90.00
#
_symmetry.space_group_name_H-M   'P 1'
#
loop_
_entity.id
_entity.type
_entity.pdbx_description
1 polymer ?
#
loop_
_entity_poly.entity_id
_entity_poly.type
_entity_poly.pdbx_seq_one_letter_code
_entity_poly.pdbx_strand_id
1 'polypeptide(L)'
;MCATVQACRYAAIDPRHTMCSFMPKQCPGKMLIRTGELTCHDKERILTKHNMLRQEAALGQVRGQPAAINMKTMVWDDELAMVAQRWADQCMPGHDRSRNTRE
;
A
#
# COMPACT_ATOMS: atom_id res chain seq x y z
N MET A 1 -32.70 -16.20 -12.18
CA MET A 1 -32.44 -15.17 -11.15
C MET A 1 -31.14 -14.47 -11.53
N CYS A 2 -31.17 -13.18 -11.87
CA CYS A 2 -29.96 -12.46 -12.29
C CYS A 2 -29.18 -12.06 -11.03
N ALA A 3 -27.96 -12.58 -10.88
CA ALA A 3 -27.06 -12.14 -9.81
C ALA A 3 -26.63 -10.70 -10.12
N THR A 4 -26.86 -9.78 -9.19
CA THR A 4 -26.27 -8.45 -9.26
C THR A 4 -24.76 -8.60 -9.20
N VAL A 5 -24.05 -8.21 -10.25
CA VAL A 5 -22.58 -8.09 -10.21
C VAL A 5 -22.28 -7.05 -9.15
N GLN A 6 -21.72 -7.47 -8.00
CA GLN A 6 -21.31 -6.55 -6.95
C GLN A 6 -20.29 -5.58 -7.56
N ALA A 7 -20.71 -4.32 -7.75
CA ALA A 7 -19.84 -3.29 -8.30
C ALA A 7 -18.59 -3.16 -7.44
N CYS A 8 -17.44 -2.95 -8.08
CA CYS A 8 -16.19 -2.73 -7.38
C CYS A 8 -16.34 -1.57 -6.40
N ARG A 9 -15.97 -1.81 -5.14
CA ARG A 9 -16.04 -0.83 -4.05
C ARG A 9 -15.29 0.48 -4.39
N TYR A 10 -14.20 0.42 -5.13
CA TYR A 10 -13.40 1.59 -5.47
C TYR A 10 -13.87 2.32 -6.74
N ALA A 11 -14.93 1.85 -7.41
CA ALA A 11 -15.38 2.43 -8.67
C ALA A 11 -15.84 3.89 -8.54
N ALA A 12 -16.30 4.30 -7.35
CA ALA A 12 -16.66 5.70 -7.06
C ALA A 12 -15.44 6.63 -6.96
N ILE A 13 -14.25 6.09 -6.67
CA ILE A 13 -12.98 6.84 -6.62
C ILE A 13 -12.38 6.88 -8.04
N ASP A 14 -12.17 5.71 -8.63
CA ASP A 14 -11.76 5.54 -10.03
C ASP A 14 -12.24 4.16 -10.51
N PRO A 15 -13.00 4.07 -11.62
CA PRO A 15 -13.37 2.79 -12.21
C PRO A 15 -12.19 1.88 -12.56
N ARG A 16 -10.99 2.46 -12.74
CA ARG A 16 -9.74 1.75 -13.04
C ARG A 16 -8.83 1.60 -11.82
N HIS A 17 -9.35 1.86 -10.62
CA HIS A 17 -8.63 1.65 -9.36
C HIS A 17 -8.02 0.24 -9.31
N THR A 18 -6.87 0.08 -8.66
CA THR A 18 -6.14 -1.20 -8.54
C THR A 18 -7.05 -2.35 -8.07
N MET A 19 -7.93 -2.05 -7.11
CA MET A 19 -8.90 -3.02 -6.58
C MET A 19 -10.04 -3.40 -7.54
N CYS A 20 -10.26 -2.62 -8.60
CA CYS A 20 -11.26 -2.90 -9.63
C CYS A 20 -10.64 -3.56 -10.87
N SER A 21 -9.44 -3.13 -11.25
CA SER A 21 -8.76 -3.58 -12.47
C SER A 21 -8.06 -4.92 -12.31
N PHE A 22 -7.66 -5.30 -11.09
CA PHE A 22 -6.83 -6.47 -10.86
C PHE A 22 -7.44 -7.47 -9.87
N MET A 23 -7.23 -8.75 -10.13
CA MET A 23 -7.51 -9.84 -9.18
C MET A 23 -6.25 -10.15 -8.36
N PRO A 24 -6.38 -10.78 -7.18
CA PRO A 24 -5.20 -11.09 -6.37
C PRO A 24 -4.45 -12.27 -7.01
N LYS A 25 -3.17 -12.40 -6.68
CA LYS A 25 -2.29 -13.51 -7.08
C LYS A 25 -2.18 -13.79 -8.59
N GLN A 26 -2.22 -12.77 -9.45
CA GLN A 26 -2.19 -12.98 -10.92
C GLN A 26 -0.80 -13.18 -11.51
N CYS A 27 0.21 -12.45 -11.04
CA CYS A 27 1.62 -12.50 -11.47
C CYS A 27 1.84 -12.92 -12.95
N PRO A 28 1.32 -12.19 -13.95
CA PRO A 28 1.24 -12.68 -15.32
C PRO A 28 2.62 -13.00 -15.93
N GLY A 29 2.75 -14.18 -16.53
CA GLY A 29 3.98 -14.62 -17.21
C GLY A 29 5.16 -14.90 -16.26
N LYS A 30 4.92 -14.97 -14.95
CA LYS A 30 5.94 -15.20 -13.92
C LYS A 30 5.45 -16.19 -12.88
N MET A 31 6.38 -16.77 -12.12
CA MET A 31 6.05 -17.62 -10.98
C MET A 31 5.91 -16.76 -9.72
N LEU A 32 4.75 -16.82 -9.09
CA LEU A 32 4.51 -16.15 -7.81
C LEU A 32 5.16 -16.93 -6.67
N ILE A 33 6.25 -16.40 -6.12
CA ILE A 33 7.05 -17.08 -5.08
C ILE A 33 6.34 -17.01 -3.71
N ARG A 34 5.80 -15.84 -3.37
CA ARG A 34 5.08 -15.59 -2.12
C ARG A 34 4.08 -14.45 -2.32
N THR A 35 2.94 -14.57 -1.66
CA THR A 35 1.85 -13.58 -1.65
C THR A 35 1.05 -13.76 -0.36
N GLY A 36 0.26 -12.77 0.00
CA GLY A 36 -0.58 -12.77 1.18
C GLY A 36 -0.21 -11.65 2.14
N GLU A 37 -0.96 -11.57 3.22
CA GLU A 37 -0.78 -10.53 4.22
C GLU A 37 0.58 -10.64 4.91
N LEU A 38 1.13 -9.48 5.25
CA LEU A 38 2.30 -9.37 6.11
C LEU A 38 1.94 -9.83 7.52
N THR A 39 2.87 -10.54 8.16
CA THR A 39 2.74 -10.92 9.57
C THR A 39 2.70 -9.67 10.45
N CYS A 40 2.11 -9.76 11.65
CA CYS A 40 2.10 -8.64 12.61
C CYS A 40 3.50 -8.11 12.89
N HIS A 41 4.47 -9.01 13.01
CA HIS A 41 5.89 -8.68 13.19
C HIS A 41 6.48 -7.93 11.98
N ASP A 42 6.14 -8.32 10.75
CA ASP A 42 6.60 -7.60 9.56
C ASP A 42 5.97 -6.21 9.45
N LYS A 43 4.66 -6.08 9.74
CA LYS A 43 3.97 -4.78 9.80
C LYS A 43 4.63 -3.86 10.82
N GLU A 44 4.90 -4.36 12.03
CA GLU A 44 5.57 -3.63 13.11
C GLU A 44 6.98 -3.21 12.72
N ARG A 45 7.78 -4.10 12.12
CA ARG A 45 9.14 -3.78 11.68
C ARG A 45 9.16 -2.68 10.63
N ILE A 46 8.26 -2.75 9.65
CA ILE A 46 8.13 -1.73 8.61
C ILE A 46 7.75 -0.39 9.25
N LEU A 47 6.72 -0.36 10.08
CA LEU A 47 6.22 0.86 10.72
C LEU A 47 7.28 1.48 11.64
N THR A 48 7.92 0.67 12.48
CA THR A 48 8.99 1.10 13.39
C THR A 48 10.14 1.72 12.64
N LYS A 49 10.60 1.07 11.55
CA LYS A 49 11.72 1.61 10.75
C LYS A 49 11.36 2.94 10.09
N HIS A 50 10.15 3.08 9.54
CA HIS A 50 9.69 4.36 8.97
C HIS A 50 9.64 5.45 10.04
N ASN A 51 9.04 5.18 11.19
CA ASN A 51 8.93 6.16 12.27
C ASN A 51 10.28 6.57 12.86
N MET A 52 11.23 5.63 12.99
CA MET A 52 12.60 5.93 13.41
C MET A 52 13.29 6.90 12.44
N LEU A 53 13.24 6.62 11.13
CA LEU A 53 13.84 7.49 10.11
C LEU A 53 13.15 8.86 10.04
N ARG A 54 11.82 8.89 10.19
CA ARG A 54 11.06 10.15 10.26
C ARG A 54 11.45 10.98 11.48
N GLN A 55 11.71 10.33 12.62
CA GLN A 55 12.18 11.00 13.84
C GLN A 55 13.59 11.56 13.66
N GLU A 56 14.52 10.82 13.06
CA GLU A 56 15.87 11.31 12.73
C GLU A 56 15.79 12.55 11.82
N ALA A 57 14.94 12.51 10.79
CA ALA A 57 14.70 13.66 9.91
C ALA A 57 14.09 14.83 10.69
N ALA A 58 13.12 14.57 11.56
CA ALA A 58 12.48 15.60 12.38
C ALA A 58 13.46 16.33 13.30
N LEU A 59 14.45 15.61 13.85
CA LEU A 59 15.52 16.16 14.68
C LEU A 59 16.65 16.82 13.88
N GLY A 60 16.58 16.85 12.54
CA GLY A 60 17.65 17.38 11.69
C GLY A 60 18.92 16.54 11.71
N GLN A 61 18.82 15.25 12.06
CA GLN A 61 19.97 14.33 12.13
C GLN A 61 20.32 13.72 10.77
N VAL A 62 19.47 13.92 9.75
CA VAL A 62 19.73 13.48 8.38
C VAL A 62 20.57 14.54 7.67
N ARG A 63 21.78 14.16 7.27
CA ARG A 63 22.74 15.07 6.60
C ARG A 63 22.10 15.78 5.41
N GLY A 64 22.16 17.12 5.41
CA GLY A 64 21.64 17.97 4.33
C GLY A 64 20.13 18.22 4.38
N GLN A 65 19.43 17.76 5.43
CA GLN A 65 18.01 18.01 5.64
C GLN A 65 17.80 18.85 6.91
N PRO A 66 16.97 19.89 6.88
CA PRO A 66 16.63 20.66 8.07
C PRO A 66 15.73 19.85 9.01
N ALA A 67 15.70 20.23 10.28
CA ALA A 67 14.71 19.73 11.24
C ALA A 67 13.27 20.06 10.78
N ALA A 68 12.33 19.16 11.04
CA ALA A 68 10.94 19.32 10.64
C ALA A 68 10.07 19.77 11.82
N ILE A 69 9.23 20.79 11.60
CA ILE A 69 8.38 21.37 12.66
C ILE A 69 7.09 20.58 12.94
N ASN A 70 6.66 19.69 12.03
CA ASN A 70 5.38 18.98 12.12
C ASN A 70 5.44 17.58 11.49
N MET A 71 6.45 16.78 11.88
CA MET A 71 6.60 15.40 11.40
C MET A 71 5.82 14.44 12.30
N LYS A 72 4.63 14.00 11.85
CA LYS A 72 3.78 13.08 12.63
C LYS A 72 4.27 11.63 12.52
N THR A 73 4.04 10.86 13.60
CA THR A 73 4.20 9.41 13.62
C THR A 73 3.18 8.76 12.67
N MET A 74 3.64 7.80 11.88
CA MET A 74 2.77 6.98 11.04
C MET A 74 2.11 5.88 11.86
N VAL A 75 0.90 5.50 11.45
CA VAL A 75 0.19 4.31 11.91
C VAL A 75 0.04 3.35 10.73
N TRP A 76 -0.16 2.07 11.03
CA TRP A 76 -0.49 1.10 9.99
C TRP A 76 -1.94 1.28 9.56
N ASP A 77 -2.19 1.22 8.25
CA ASP A 77 -3.52 1.28 7.66
C ASP A 77 -3.75 0.04 6.81
N ASP A 78 -4.77 -0.74 7.16
CA ASP A 78 -5.06 -2.00 6.48
C ASP A 78 -5.73 -1.82 5.11
N GLU A 79 -6.38 -0.67 4.84
CA GLU A 79 -6.92 -0.37 3.52
C GLU A 79 -5.78 -0.11 2.52
N LEU A 80 -4.81 0.75 2.89
CA LEU A 80 -3.59 0.99 2.12
C LEU A 80 -2.81 -0.32 1.89
N ALA A 81 -2.68 -1.15 2.93
CA ALA A 81 -2.00 -2.44 2.82
C ALA A 81 -2.70 -3.37 1.83
N MET A 82 -4.03 -3.43 1.84
CA MET A 82 -4.82 -4.24 0.92
C MET A 82 -4.65 -3.80 -0.53
N VAL A 83 -4.72 -2.50 -0.80
CA VAL A 83 -4.51 -1.94 -2.15
C VAL A 83 -3.09 -2.19 -2.63
N ALA A 84 -2.09 -1.98 -1.76
CA ALA A 84 -0.69 -2.25 -2.07
C ALA A 84 -0.43 -3.73 -2.38
N GLN A 85 -1.00 -4.65 -1.59
CA GLN A 85 -0.88 -6.09 -1.84
C GLN A 85 -1.53 -6.48 -3.16
N ARG A 86 -2.69 -5.88 -3.50
CA ARG A 86 -3.35 -6.11 -4.81
C ARG A 86 -2.44 -5.75 -5.97
N TRP A 87 -1.69 -4.65 -5.88
CA TRP A 87 -0.72 -4.26 -6.90
C TRP A 87 0.50 -5.18 -6.92
N ALA A 88 1.07 -5.49 -5.75
CA ALA A 88 2.25 -6.36 -5.63
C ALA A 88 2.02 -7.75 -6.25
N ASP A 89 0.79 -8.28 -6.09
CA ASP A 89 0.35 -9.56 -6.66
C ASP A 89 0.40 -9.62 -8.19
N GLN A 90 0.55 -8.47 -8.88
CA GLN A 90 0.65 -8.42 -10.33
C GLN A 90 2.08 -8.68 -10.82
N CYS A 91 3.08 -8.65 -9.94
CA CYS A 91 4.49 -8.82 -10.29
C CYS A 91 4.97 -7.87 -11.41
N MET A 92 4.30 -6.73 -11.56
CA MET A 92 4.64 -5.69 -12.52
C MET A 92 5.45 -4.61 -11.79
N PRO A 93 6.63 -4.24 -12.30
CA PRO A 93 7.40 -3.16 -11.69
C PRO A 93 6.70 -1.82 -11.89
N GLY A 94 6.99 -0.86 -11.01
CA GLY A 94 6.51 0.51 -11.11
C GLY A 94 5.21 0.77 -10.36
N HIS A 95 4.51 1.81 -10.80
CA HIS A 95 3.33 2.36 -10.15
C HIS A 95 2.05 1.88 -10.83
N ASP A 96 1.08 1.48 -10.02
CA ASP A 96 -0.31 1.36 -10.46
C ASP A 96 -0.91 2.72 -10.77
N ARG A 97 -2.03 2.68 -11.50
CA ARG A 97 -2.72 3.87 -12.02
C ARG A 97 -3.44 4.67 -10.94
N SER A 98 -4.11 3.99 -10.00
CA SER A 98 -4.95 4.62 -8.99
C SER A 98 -5.02 3.72 -7.76
N ARG A 99 -4.63 4.28 -6.61
CA ARG A 99 -4.41 3.57 -5.33
C ARG A 99 -5.02 4.27 -4.11
N ASN A 100 -5.89 5.25 -4.34
CA ASN A 100 -6.45 6.07 -3.28
C ASN A 100 -7.41 5.27 -2.40
N THR A 101 -7.32 5.48 -1.10
CA THR A 101 -8.25 4.95 -0.08
C THR A 101 -9.56 5.71 -0.08
N ARG A 102 -10.53 5.20 0.67
CA ARG A 102 -11.87 5.79 0.79
C ARG A 102 -11.98 6.84 1.89
N GLU A 103 -11.00 6.90 2.79
CA GLU A 103 -10.89 7.85 3.90
C GLU A 103 -10.03 9.07 3.57
#